data_AF-A0A7W1M4Y0-F1
#
_entry.id   AF-A0A7W1M4Y0-F1
#
_cell.length_a   1.000
_cell.length_b   1.000
_cell.length_c   1.000
_cell.angle_alpha   90.00
_cell.angle_beta   90.00
_cell.angle_gamma   90.00
#
_symmetry.space_group_name_H-M   'P 1'
#
loop_
_entity.id
_entity.type
_entity.pdbx_description
1 polymer ?
#
loop_
_entity_poly.entity_id
_entity_poly.type
_entity_poly.pdbx_seq_one_letter_code
_entity_poly.pdbx_strand_id
1 'polypeptide(L)'
;MFSKGLPELRKKLKPIYGDALNVNAVFCQGHPRAHFRSKASGQTSCEAGDLLLVVHQRDGQRTLRRRSLLLQLKMVDKHSFSEVQNELYAKWPPFEFRYEGRIAAHKVLGKEHRGAQFAFIDKHSGDIALDRRPRKPPMPAKDWDQLLASELLLMLTQPNAGGREFYAHPSIDTSGWSSVIWDLLQWESELCPNIVPSNGSASE
;
A
#
# COMPACT_ATOMS: atom_id res chain seq x y z
N MET A 1 5.97 0.07 15.54
CA MET A 1 5.07 1.22 15.33
C MET A 1 3.66 0.75 14.96
N PHE A 2 3.44 0.03 13.85
CA PHE A 2 2.10 -0.34 13.38
C PHE A 2 1.35 -1.38 14.22
N SER A 3 2.03 -2.35 14.83
CA SER A 3 1.40 -3.37 15.70
C SER A 3 0.69 -2.78 16.92
N LYS A 4 1.17 -1.63 17.44
CA LYS A 4 0.52 -0.87 18.51
C LYS A 4 -0.31 0.31 17.97
N GLY A 5 0.17 0.97 16.91
CA GLY A 5 -0.45 2.18 16.36
C GLY A 5 -1.77 1.93 15.62
N LEU A 6 -1.90 0.82 14.88
CA LEU A 6 -3.13 0.53 14.14
C LEU A 6 -4.33 0.20 15.06
N PRO A 7 -4.18 -0.62 16.13
CA PRO A 7 -5.24 -0.79 17.12
C PRO A 7 -5.66 0.54 17.77
N GLU A 8 -4.70 1.39 18.15
CA GLU A 8 -5.01 2.70 18.75
C GLU A 8 -5.69 3.65 17.76
N LEU A 9 -5.27 3.66 16.50
CA LEU A 9 -5.92 4.41 15.43
C LEU A 9 -7.37 3.95 15.23
N ARG A 10 -7.61 2.63 15.18
CA ARG A 10 -8.98 2.07 15.10
C ARG A 10 -9.82 2.52 16.29
N LYS A 11 -9.28 2.47 17.51
CA LYS A 11 -9.97 2.97 18.72
C LYS A 11 -10.33 4.44 18.60
N LYS A 12 -9.45 5.28 18.08
CA LYS A 12 -9.69 6.73 17.89
C LYS A 12 -10.71 7.02 16.78
N LEU A 13 -10.77 6.18 15.74
CA LEU A 13 -11.71 6.36 14.62
C LEU A 13 -13.11 5.77 14.91
N LYS A 14 -13.21 4.78 15.81
CA LYS A 14 -14.47 4.11 16.15
C LYS A 14 -15.59 5.07 16.59
N PRO A 15 -15.36 6.11 17.40
CA PRO A 15 -16.41 7.07 17.76
C PRO A 15 -16.96 7.88 16.58
N ILE A 16 -16.18 8.03 15.51
CA ILE A 16 -16.54 8.85 14.34
C ILE A 16 -17.25 8.00 13.28
N TYR A 17 -16.73 6.80 13.01
CA TYR A 17 -17.18 5.96 11.90
C TYR A 17 -17.88 4.66 12.34
N GLY A 18 -17.89 4.34 13.63
CA GLY A 18 -18.42 3.07 14.13
C GLY A 18 -17.80 1.85 13.44
N ASP A 19 -18.63 0.85 13.15
CA ASP A 19 -18.23 -0.35 12.42
C ASP A 19 -18.30 -0.16 10.89
N ALA A 20 -18.63 1.04 10.41
CA ALA A 20 -18.63 1.36 8.99
C ALA A 20 -17.21 1.52 8.43
N LEU A 21 -16.18 1.62 9.28
CA LEU A 21 -14.79 1.77 8.87
C LEU A 21 -13.93 0.63 9.38
N ASN A 22 -13.16 0.03 8.48
CA ASN A 22 -12.11 -0.92 8.78
C ASN A 22 -10.80 -0.49 8.10
N VAL A 23 -9.74 -0.32 8.90
CA VAL A 23 -8.40 0.04 8.44
C VAL A 23 -7.46 -1.12 8.75
N ASN A 24 -6.84 -1.72 7.73
CA ASN A 24 -5.89 -2.83 7.83
C ASN A 24 -4.51 -2.41 7.34
N ALA A 25 -3.50 -3.14 7.79
CA ALA A 25 -2.13 -3.00 7.35
C ALA A 25 -1.50 -4.38 7.18
N VAL A 26 -0.79 -4.58 6.08
CA VAL A 26 -0.10 -5.82 5.72
C VAL A 26 1.37 -5.51 5.49
N PHE A 27 2.27 -6.25 6.13
CA PHE A 27 3.70 -6.14 5.89
C PHE A 27 4.08 -7.05 4.72
N CYS A 28 4.68 -6.48 3.68
CA CYS A 28 5.07 -7.18 2.45
C CYS A 28 6.58 -7.46 2.40
N GLN A 29 7.25 -7.49 3.56
CA GLN A 29 8.71 -7.45 3.60
C GLN A 29 9.33 -8.67 2.91
N GLY A 30 10.19 -8.40 1.93
CA GLY A 30 10.92 -9.42 1.16
C GLY A 30 10.11 -10.10 0.05
N HIS A 31 8.78 -10.13 0.15
CA HIS A 31 7.88 -10.81 -0.79
C HIS A 31 6.47 -10.18 -0.84
N PRO A 32 5.82 -10.13 -2.02
CA PRO A 32 6.25 -10.64 -3.33
C PRO A 32 7.34 -9.77 -3.98
N ARG A 33 8.08 -10.36 -4.92
CA ARG A 33 9.01 -9.60 -5.77
C ARG A 33 8.34 -9.30 -7.09
N ALA A 34 8.40 -8.04 -7.53
CA ALA A 34 7.99 -7.61 -8.85
C ALA A 34 9.12 -7.87 -9.85
N HIS A 35 8.84 -8.68 -10.88
CA HIS A 35 9.73 -8.99 -11.98
C HIS A 35 9.31 -8.24 -13.23
N PHE A 36 10.18 -7.40 -13.77
CA PHE A 36 9.90 -6.64 -14.98
C PHE A 36 11.16 -6.31 -15.76
N ARG A 37 10.96 -5.89 -17.02
CA ARG A 37 12.02 -5.41 -17.89
C ARG A 37 12.35 -3.95 -17.53
N SER A 38 13.38 -3.75 -16.73
CA SER A 38 13.89 -2.41 -16.43
C SER A 38 14.63 -1.84 -17.64
N LYS A 39 14.43 -0.55 -17.93
CA LYS A 39 15.21 0.16 -18.96
C LYS A 39 16.65 0.39 -18.53
N ALA A 40 16.93 0.45 -17.23
CA ALA A 40 18.27 0.69 -16.70
C ALA A 40 19.17 -0.56 -16.78
N SER A 41 18.59 -1.76 -16.72
CA SER A 41 19.36 -3.00 -16.46
C SER A 41 18.87 -4.25 -17.20
N GLY A 42 17.84 -4.16 -18.07
CA GLY A 42 17.47 -5.21 -19.02
C GLY A 42 16.46 -6.25 -18.51
N GLN A 43 16.63 -6.80 -17.32
CA GLN A 43 15.60 -7.61 -16.64
C GLN A 43 15.93 -7.67 -15.15
N THR A 44 14.99 -7.26 -14.30
CA THR A 44 15.27 -7.11 -12.87
C THR A 44 14.09 -7.51 -12.01
N SER A 45 14.40 -7.90 -10.78
CA SER A 45 13.40 -8.05 -9.73
C SER A 45 13.69 -7.10 -8.59
N CYS A 46 12.64 -6.56 -7.99
CA CYS A 46 12.72 -5.88 -6.71
C CYS A 46 11.53 -6.25 -5.84
N GLU A 47 11.65 -5.99 -4.54
CA GLU A 47 10.51 -6.00 -3.65
C GLU A 47 9.44 -5.00 -4.13
N ALA A 48 8.17 -5.40 -4.00
CA ALA A 48 7.03 -4.63 -4.48
C ALA A 48 6.67 -3.44 -3.60
N GLY A 49 6.94 -3.55 -2.30
CA GLY A 49 6.61 -2.60 -1.23
C GLY A 49 6.88 -3.25 0.13
N ASP A 50 6.92 -2.47 1.19
CA ASP A 50 7.15 -2.95 2.57
C ASP A 50 5.86 -3.01 3.39
N LEU A 51 4.91 -2.09 3.12
CA LEU A 51 3.67 -1.95 3.89
C LEU A 51 2.49 -1.61 2.99
N LEU A 52 1.48 -2.46 2.97
CA LEU A 52 0.19 -2.17 2.34
C LEU A 52 -0.82 -1.71 3.38
N LEU A 53 -1.38 -0.51 3.21
CA LEU A 53 -2.54 -0.03 3.97
C LEU A 53 -3.81 -0.24 3.17
N VAL A 54 -4.87 -0.74 3.82
CA VAL A 54 -6.19 -0.96 3.21
C VAL A 54 -7.27 -0.34 4.08
N VAL A 55 -8.14 0.43 3.45
CA VAL A 55 -9.29 1.08 4.07
C VAL A 55 -10.56 0.56 3.40
N HIS A 56 -11.46 0.02 4.20
CA HIS A 56 -12.82 -0.35 3.83
C HIS A 56 -13.77 0.59 4.55
N GLN A 57 -14.55 1.36 3.81
CA GLN A 57 -15.51 2.32 4.36
C GLN A 57 -16.88 2.06 3.75
N ARG A 58 -17.88 1.81 4.59
CA ARG A 58 -19.29 1.76 4.20
C ARG A 58 -19.86 3.17 4.26
N ASP A 59 -20.40 3.63 3.13
CA ASP A 59 -21.24 4.82 3.09
C ASP A 59 -22.70 4.41 3.29
N GLY A 60 -23.17 4.53 4.54
CA GLY A 60 -24.49 4.05 4.96
C GLY A 60 -24.70 2.55 4.67
N GLN A 61 -25.83 2.21 4.05
CA GLN A 61 -26.19 0.84 3.66
C GLN A 61 -25.83 0.48 2.21
N ARG A 62 -25.28 1.41 1.42
CA ARG A 62 -25.34 1.29 -0.06
C ARG A 62 -24.01 1.03 -0.75
N THR A 63 -22.89 1.56 -0.26
CA THR A 63 -21.62 1.46 -1.00
C THR A 63 -20.44 1.14 -0.09
N LEU A 64 -19.77 0.01 -0.37
CA LEU A 64 -18.49 -0.32 0.24
C LEU A 64 -17.36 0.24 -0.62
N ARG A 65 -16.79 1.34 -0.14
CA ARG A 65 -15.59 1.94 -0.70
C ARG A 65 -14.36 1.19 -0.21
N ARG A 66 -13.43 0.87 -1.13
CA ARG A 66 -12.14 0.28 -0.78
C ARG A 66 -11.00 1.09 -1.35
N ARG A 67 -10.00 1.36 -0.51
CA ARG A 67 -8.81 2.12 -0.86
C ARG A 67 -7.57 1.48 -0.30
N SER A 68 -6.50 1.57 -1.07
CA SER A 68 -5.22 0.96 -0.74
C SER A 68 -4.08 1.93 -0.97
N LEU A 69 -3.04 1.82 -0.15
CA LEU A 69 -1.78 2.53 -0.31
C LEU A 69 -0.63 1.58 -0.02
N LEU A 70 0.16 1.26 -1.04
CA LEU A 70 1.38 0.48 -0.94
C LEU A 70 2.57 1.41 -0.70
N LEU A 71 3.26 1.19 0.41
CA LEU A 71 4.39 2.00 0.84
C LEU A 71 5.69 1.22 0.71
N GLN A 72 6.69 1.82 0.06
CA GLN A 72 8.08 1.37 0.13
C GLN A 72 8.83 2.21 1.17
N LEU A 73 9.18 1.60 2.30
CA LEU A 73 9.90 2.24 3.40
C LEU A 73 11.38 2.47 3.02
N LYS A 74 11.91 3.66 3.34
CA LYS A 74 13.32 4.03 3.15
C LYS A 74 13.83 4.83 4.34
N MET A 75 15.02 4.50 4.84
CA MET A 75 15.65 5.33 5.87
C MET A 75 16.24 6.60 5.24
N VAL A 76 15.97 7.75 5.84
CA VAL A 76 16.32 9.08 5.33
C VAL A 76 17.84 9.28 5.16
N ASP A 77 18.64 8.61 5.97
CA ASP A 77 20.11 8.66 5.94
C ASP A 77 20.74 7.75 4.86
N LYS A 78 19.97 6.81 4.31
CA LYS A 78 20.39 5.92 3.24
C LYS A 78 19.94 6.51 1.90
N HIS A 79 20.79 7.36 1.32
CA HIS A 79 20.58 7.94 -0.01
C HIS A 79 20.62 6.92 -1.17
N SER A 80 20.79 5.62 -0.90
CA SER A 80 20.82 4.58 -1.92
C SER A 80 19.39 4.16 -2.30
N PHE A 81 18.87 4.76 -3.36
CA PHE A 81 17.67 4.28 -4.04
C PHE A 81 18.05 3.22 -5.07
N SER A 82 17.39 2.07 -5.04
CA SER A 82 17.48 1.14 -6.16
C SER A 82 16.84 1.79 -7.39
N GLU A 83 17.60 1.95 -8.47
CA GLU A 83 17.08 2.48 -9.74
C GLU A 83 15.90 1.65 -10.26
N VAL A 84 15.94 0.33 -10.01
CA VAL A 84 14.87 -0.60 -10.34
C VAL A 84 13.61 -0.29 -9.53
N GLN A 85 13.71 -0.12 -8.21
CA GLN A 85 12.54 0.22 -7.38
C GLN A 85 11.97 1.59 -7.75
N ASN A 86 12.84 2.56 -8.06
CA ASN A 86 12.42 3.86 -8.54
C ASN A 86 11.68 3.74 -9.88
N GLU A 87 12.18 2.91 -10.81
CA GLU A 87 11.50 2.65 -12.07
C GLU A 87 10.12 2.00 -11.87
N LEU A 88 10.02 1.01 -10.95
CA LEU A 88 8.75 0.40 -10.59
C LEU A 88 7.77 1.48 -10.10
N TYR A 89 8.12 2.26 -9.08
CA TYR A 89 7.21 3.23 -8.46
C TYR A 89 6.90 4.44 -9.37
N ALA A 90 7.83 4.87 -10.22
CA ALA A 90 7.63 6.02 -11.11
C ALA A 90 6.83 5.68 -12.37
N LYS A 91 6.98 4.46 -12.91
CA LYS A 91 6.40 4.08 -14.20
C LYS A 91 5.37 2.98 -14.12
N TRP A 92 5.40 2.21 -13.04
CA TRP A 92 4.53 1.07 -12.77
C TRP A 92 4.36 0.17 -14.02
N PRO A 93 5.49 -0.30 -14.60
CA PRO A 93 5.47 -1.05 -15.86
C PRO A 93 4.72 -2.38 -15.68
N PRO A 94 4.36 -3.08 -16.77
CA PRO A 94 3.92 -4.46 -16.65
C PRO A 94 4.96 -5.29 -15.90
N PHE A 95 4.54 -6.00 -14.86
CA PHE A 95 5.40 -6.83 -14.02
C PHE A 95 4.68 -8.12 -13.61
N GLU A 96 5.46 -9.10 -13.19
CA GLU A 96 4.95 -10.33 -12.58
C GLU A 96 5.35 -10.37 -11.12
N PHE A 97 4.42 -10.70 -10.24
CA PHE A 97 4.77 -11.11 -8.90
C PHE A 97 5.21 -12.57 -8.91
N ARG A 98 6.35 -12.84 -8.27
CA ARG A 98 6.85 -14.21 -8.08
C ARG A 98 7.08 -14.49 -6.60
N TYR A 99 6.53 -15.61 -6.13
CA TYR A 99 6.66 -16.11 -4.77
C TYR A 99 6.46 -17.63 -4.74
N GLU A 100 7.38 -18.38 -4.12
CA GLU A 100 7.27 -19.85 -3.93
C GLU A 100 6.76 -20.64 -5.17
N GLY A 101 7.24 -20.30 -6.36
CA GLY A 101 6.84 -20.97 -7.60
C GLY A 101 5.49 -20.53 -8.20
N ARG A 102 4.76 -19.62 -7.53
CA ARG A 102 3.59 -18.94 -8.09
C ARG A 102 4.00 -17.71 -8.88
N ILE A 103 3.35 -17.50 -10.01
CA ILE A 103 3.55 -16.35 -10.89
C ILE A 103 2.18 -15.70 -11.12
N ALA A 104 2.05 -14.43 -10.73
CA ALA A 104 0.88 -13.62 -11.04
C ALA A 104 1.31 -12.45 -11.93
N ALA A 105 0.74 -12.38 -13.14
CA ALA A 105 1.08 -11.34 -14.11
C ALA A 105 0.16 -10.13 -13.94
N HIS A 106 0.75 -8.94 -13.85
CA HIS A 106 0.04 -7.70 -13.68
C HIS A 106 0.40 -6.71 -14.77
N LYS A 107 -0.65 -6.17 -15.40
CA LYS A 107 -0.53 -4.99 -16.25
C LYS A 107 -1.31 -3.89 -15.60
N VAL A 108 -0.63 -3.09 -14.78
CA VAL A 108 -1.29 -1.94 -14.21
C VAL A 108 -1.24 -0.78 -15.18
N LEU A 109 -2.41 -0.37 -15.68
CA LEU A 109 -2.50 0.72 -16.64
C LEU A 109 -2.37 2.07 -15.90
N GLY A 110 -1.34 2.84 -16.25
CA GLY A 110 -1.12 4.19 -15.73
C GLY A 110 0.37 4.48 -15.48
N LYS A 111 0.72 5.77 -15.50
CA LYS A 111 2.02 6.27 -14.98
C LYS A 111 1.98 6.26 -13.44
N GLU A 112 2.97 6.86 -12.79
CA GLU A 112 2.95 7.23 -11.35
C GLU A 112 1.53 7.48 -10.82
N HIS A 113 1.12 6.71 -9.82
CA HIS A 113 -0.23 6.73 -9.29
C HIS A 113 -0.24 6.79 -7.77
N ARG A 114 -1.31 7.32 -7.20
CA ARG A 114 -1.43 7.55 -5.74
C ARG A 114 -1.46 6.27 -4.90
N GLY A 115 -1.69 5.11 -5.52
CA GLY A 115 -1.75 3.81 -4.85
C GLY A 115 -0.41 3.25 -4.38
N ALA A 116 0.72 3.76 -4.89
CA ALA A 116 2.06 3.30 -4.51
C ALA A 116 2.96 4.52 -4.25
N GLN A 117 3.59 4.59 -3.07
CA GLN A 117 4.41 5.73 -2.65
C GLN A 117 5.65 5.27 -1.86
N PHE A 118 6.72 6.05 -1.88
CA PHE A 118 7.81 5.89 -0.93
C PHE A 118 7.41 6.48 0.42
N ALA A 119 7.88 5.86 1.49
CA ALA A 119 7.71 6.31 2.86
C ALA A 119 9.09 6.40 3.52
N PHE A 120 9.54 7.61 3.82
CA PHE A 120 10.83 7.89 4.41
C PHE A 120 10.76 7.92 5.92
N ILE A 121 11.66 7.20 6.59
CA ILE A 121 11.74 7.14 8.05
C ILE A 121 13.02 7.85 8.49
N ASP A 122 12.89 8.89 9.31
CA ASP A 122 14.03 9.48 9.99
C ASP A 122 14.44 8.58 11.16
N LYS A 123 15.71 8.12 11.16
CA LYS A 123 16.19 7.19 12.20
C LYS A 123 16.34 7.83 13.58
N HIS A 124 16.46 9.16 13.64
CA HIS A 124 16.73 9.90 14.87
C HIS A 124 15.44 10.33 15.55
N SER A 125 14.47 10.84 14.80
CA SER A 125 13.16 11.24 15.36
C SER A 125 12.11 10.13 15.31
N GLY A 126 12.23 9.19 14.36
CA GLY A 126 11.22 8.16 14.11
C GLY A 126 10.07 8.65 13.21
N ASP A 127 10.17 9.87 12.71
CA ASP A 127 9.16 10.53 11.88
C ASP A 127 9.05 9.85 10.51
N ILE A 128 7.84 9.90 9.93
CA ILE A 128 7.53 9.28 8.62
C ILE A 128 7.08 10.34 7.62
N ALA A 129 7.68 10.32 6.43
CA ALA A 129 7.37 11.19 5.31
C ALA A 129 6.90 10.39 4.07
N LEU A 130 5.92 10.86 3.31
CA LEU A 130 5.44 10.18 2.09
C LEU A 130 5.82 10.95 0.82
N ASP A 131 6.46 10.29 -0.14
CA ASP A 131 6.79 10.89 -1.44
C ASP A 131 6.47 9.94 -2.59
N ARG A 132 5.97 10.48 -3.69
CA ARG A 132 5.69 9.70 -4.91
C ARG A 132 6.92 9.54 -5.80
N ARG A 133 7.95 10.39 -5.61
CA ARG A 133 9.21 10.31 -6.35
C ARG A 133 10.37 10.37 -5.38
N PRO A 134 11.42 9.56 -5.56
CA PRO A 134 12.65 9.78 -4.85
C PRO A 134 13.37 10.97 -5.51
N ARG A 135 13.07 12.21 -5.13
CA ARG A 135 13.77 13.40 -5.65
C ARG A 135 14.31 14.30 -4.54
N LYS A 136 15.61 14.12 -4.24
CA LYS A 136 16.54 15.06 -3.56
C LYS A 136 16.12 15.48 -2.13
N PRO A 137 17.06 16.04 -1.32
CA PRO A 137 17.24 15.66 0.09
C PRO A 137 15.95 15.80 0.91
N PRO A 138 15.78 14.96 1.93
CA PRO A 138 14.64 15.03 2.85
C PRO A 138 14.41 16.46 3.31
N MET A 139 13.17 16.97 3.14
CA MET A 139 12.76 18.17 3.84
C MET A 139 12.75 17.88 5.36
N PRO A 140 12.93 18.89 6.24
CA PRO A 140 13.04 18.67 7.69
C PRO A 140 11.84 17.90 8.26
N ALA A 141 12.13 16.82 9.00
CA ALA A 141 11.16 15.84 9.51
C ALA A 141 9.98 16.43 10.31
N LYS A 142 10.20 17.58 10.97
CA LYS A 142 9.21 18.27 11.83
C LYS A 142 7.90 18.68 11.15
N ASP A 143 7.86 18.74 9.82
CA ASP A 143 6.67 19.10 9.05
C ASP A 143 5.95 17.87 8.44
N TRP A 144 6.45 16.64 8.68
CA TRP A 144 6.00 15.42 7.99
C TRP A 144 5.11 14.45 8.78
N ASP A 145 5.12 14.46 10.12
CA ASP A 145 4.35 13.50 10.94
C ASP A 145 2.84 13.52 10.70
N GLN A 146 2.32 14.64 10.23
CA GLN A 146 0.93 14.77 9.84
C GLN A 146 0.60 13.95 8.59
N LEU A 147 1.56 13.46 7.81
CA LEU A 147 1.29 13.00 6.45
C LEU A 147 0.72 11.60 6.34
N LEU A 148 1.12 10.64 7.18
CA LEU A 148 0.45 9.33 7.14
C LEU A 148 -0.98 9.43 7.66
N ALA A 149 -1.18 10.21 8.73
CA ALA A 149 -2.50 10.51 9.26
C ALA A 149 -3.33 11.34 8.26
N SER A 150 -2.72 12.30 7.56
CA SER A 150 -3.35 13.09 6.51
C SER A 150 -3.67 12.25 5.31
N GLU A 151 -2.79 11.34 4.88
CA GLU A 151 -3.05 10.45 3.76
C GLU A 151 -4.20 9.48 4.09
N LEU A 152 -4.24 8.96 5.31
CA LEU A 152 -5.40 8.21 5.79
C LEU A 152 -6.66 9.08 5.84
N LEU A 153 -6.58 10.32 6.32
CA LEU A 153 -7.70 11.25 6.33
C LEU A 153 -8.19 11.54 4.90
N LEU A 154 -7.28 11.74 3.95
CA LEU A 154 -7.59 11.89 2.53
C LEU A 154 -8.24 10.61 1.98
N MET A 155 -7.74 9.43 2.35
CA MET A 155 -8.33 8.13 2.02
C MET A 155 -9.77 8.02 2.54
N LEU A 156 -10.09 8.63 3.68
CA LEU A 156 -11.43 8.58 4.30
C LEU A 156 -12.39 9.67 3.80
N THR A 157 -11.88 10.83 3.40
CA THR A 157 -12.71 12.04 3.21
C THR A 157 -12.80 12.51 1.76
N GLN A 158 -11.80 12.23 0.92
CA GLN A 158 -11.70 12.87 -0.39
C GLN A 158 -11.80 11.86 -1.53
N PRO A 159 -12.79 11.95 -2.44
CA PRO A 159 -13.04 10.90 -3.41
C PRO A 159 -11.91 10.52 -4.39
N ASN A 160 -10.92 11.39 -4.57
CA ASN A 160 -9.77 11.15 -5.46
C ASN A 160 -8.42 11.47 -4.79
N ALA A 161 -8.37 11.52 -3.46
CA ALA A 161 -7.13 11.73 -2.71
C ALA A 161 -6.93 10.68 -1.63
N GLY A 162 -5.67 10.45 -1.24
CA GLY A 162 -5.31 9.38 -0.34
C GLY A 162 -5.33 8.02 -1.03
N GLY A 163 -4.17 7.43 -1.29
CA GLY A 163 -4.07 6.10 -1.90
C GLY A 163 -4.79 5.98 -3.25
N ARG A 164 -5.21 4.76 -3.60
CA ARG A 164 -5.96 4.44 -4.83
C ARG A 164 -7.11 3.50 -4.52
N GLU A 165 -8.23 3.69 -5.21
CA GLU A 165 -9.37 2.78 -5.10
C GLU A 165 -9.06 1.42 -5.73
N PHE A 166 -9.65 0.38 -5.15
CA PHE A 166 -9.62 -0.97 -5.70
C PHE A 166 -11.00 -1.61 -5.53
N TYR A 167 -11.29 -2.60 -6.37
CA TYR A 167 -12.63 -3.20 -6.47
C TYR A 167 -12.64 -4.61 -5.92
N ALA A 168 -13.81 -5.07 -5.46
CA ALA A 168 -13.98 -6.42 -4.95
C ALA A 168 -13.67 -7.50 -6.00
N HIS A 169 -13.93 -7.19 -7.27
CA HIS A 169 -13.73 -8.11 -8.37
C HIS A 169 -12.72 -7.51 -9.36
N PRO A 170 -11.58 -8.17 -9.63
CA PRO A 170 -10.57 -7.69 -10.57
C PRO A 170 -11.10 -7.36 -11.96
N SER A 171 -12.16 -8.03 -12.42
CA SER A 171 -12.79 -7.76 -13.71
C SER A 171 -13.41 -6.36 -13.85
N ILE A 172 -13.70 -5.69 -12.72
CA ILE A 172 -14.19 -4.30 -12.71
C ILE A 172 -13.02 -3.34 -12.91
N ASP A 173 -11.82 -3.74 -12.51
CA ASP A 173 -10.62 -2.92 -12.59
C ASP A 173 -9.83 -3.16 -13.87
N THR A 174 -10.11 -2.36 -14.89
CA THR A 174 -9.36 -2.36 -16.14
C THR A 174 -7.89 -1.96 -15.97
N SER A 175 -7.55 -1.35 -14.83
CA SER A 175 -6.21 -0.92 -14.53
C SER A 175 -5.38 -1.96 -13.80
N GLY A 176 -5.90 -3.14 -13.45
CA GLY A 176 -5.12 -4.22 -12.82
C GLY A 176 -4.62 -3.95 -11.38
N TRP A 177 -4.90 -2.77 -10.81
CA TRP A 177 -4.48 -2.40 -9.46
C TRP A 177 -5.17 -3.26 -8.40
N SER A 178 -6.43 -3.59 -8.60
CA SER A 178 -7.22 -4.44 -7.72
C SER A 178 -6.65 -5.84 -7.66
N SER A 179 -6.16 -6.39 -8.79
CA SER A 179 -5.44 -7.66 -8.80
C SER A 179 -4.18 -7.59 -7.94
N VAL A 180 -3.39 -6.51 -8.07
CA VAL A 180 -2.20 -6.30 -7.23
C VAL A 180 -2.55 -6.29 -5.74
N ILE A 181 -3.63 -5.60 -5.34
CA ILE A 181 -4.05 -5.53 -3.95
C ILE A 181 -4.55 -6.87 -3.43
N TRP A 182 -5.38 -7.58 -4.20
CA TRP A 182 -5.90 -8.88 -3.77
C TRP A 182 -4.81 -9.92 -3.66
N ASP A 183 -3.84 -9.92 -4.56
CA ASP A 183 -2.68 -10.83 -4.48
C ASP A 183 -1.85 -10.54 -3.22
N LEU A 184 -1.57 -9.26 -2.93
CA LEU A 184 -0.87 -8.85 -1.71
C LEU A 184 -1.63 -9.24 -0.42
N LEU A 185 -2.95 -9.09 -0.41
CA LEU A 185 -3.80 -9.51 0.72
C LEU A 185 -3.84 -11.02 0.87
N GLN A 186 -3.93 -11.76 -0.24
CA GLN A 186 -3.94 -13.22 -0.22
C GLN A 186 -2.59 -13.75 0.31
N TRP A 187 -1.47 -13.17 -0.10
CA TRP A 187 -0.15 -13.60 0.39
C TRP A 187 0.05 -13.43 1.88
N GLU A 188 -0.45 -12.34 2.48
CA GLU A 188 -0.38 -12.19 3.93
C GLU A 188 -1.15 -13.29 4.66
N SER A 189 -2.33 -13.66 4.15
CA SER A 189 -3.14 -14.72 4.74
C SER A 189 -2.48 -16.10 4.67
N GLU A 190 -1.66 -16.34 3.65
CA GLU A 190 -0.92 -17.60 3.45
C GLU A 190 0.36 -17.65 4.30
N LEU A 191 1.04 -16.51 4.49
CA LEU A 191 2.26 -16.39 5.29
C LEU A 191 2.00 -16.35 6.80
N CYS A 192 0.84 -15.81 7.20
CA CYS A 192 0.42 -15.63 8.59
C CYS A 192 -0.99 -16.20 8.82
N PRO A 193 -1.20 -17.52 8.73
CA PRO A 193 -2.53 -18.14 8.80
C PRO A 193 -3.28 -17.90 10.13
N ASN A 194 -2.61 -17.36 11.15
CA ASN A 194 -3.16 -17.10 12.48
C ASN A 194 -3.59 -15.64 12.75
N ILE A 195 -3.55 -14.73 11.76
CA ILE A 195 -3.82 -13.28 11.97
C ILE A 195 -5.10 -12.77 11.27
N VAL A 196 -5.86 -13.61 10.57
CA VAL A 196 -7.14 -13.19 9.98
C VAL A 196 -8.27 -13.30 11.03
N PRO A 197 -9.04 -12.23 11.32
CA PRO A 197 -10.28 -12.38 12.07
C PRO A 197 -11.27 -13.17 11.22
N SER A 198 -11.86 -14.21 11.80
CA SER A 198 -12.93 -15.02 11.23
C SER A 198 -13.89 -14.17 10.40
N ASN A 199 -13.92 -14.42 9.09
CA ASN A 199 -14.98 -13.92 8.24
C ASN A 199 -16.31 -14.36 8.86
N GLY A 200 -17.14 -13.39 9.25
CA GLY A 200 -18.54 -13.64 9.53
C GLY A 200 -19.16 -14.23 8.27
N SER A 201 -19.48 -15.52 8.35
CA SER A 201 -20.40 -16.20 7.46
C SER A 201 -21.70 -15.40 7.40
N ALA A 202 -21.94 -14.73 6.28
CA ALA A 202 -23.30 -14.41 5.88
C ALA A 202 -23.81 -15.62 5.09
N SER A 203 -24.40 -16.54 5.83
CA SER A 203 -25.37 -17.50 5.31
C SER A 203 -26.70 -16.78 5.07
N GLU A 204 -27.31 -17.15 3.94
CA GLU A 204 -28.68 -16.88 3.45
C GLU A 204 -28.96 -15.51 2.80
#